data_AF-L8B984-F1
#
_entry.id   AF-L8B984-F1
#
_cell.length_a   1.000
_cell.length_b   1.000
_cell.length_c   1.000
_cell.angle_alpha   90.00
_cell.angle_beta   90.00
_cell.angle_gamma   90.00
#
_symmetry.space_group_name_H-M   'P 1'
#
loop_
_entity.id
_entity.type
_entity.pdbx_description
1 polymer ?
#
loop_
_entity_poly.entity_id
_entity_poly.type
_entity_poly.pdbx_seq_one_letter_code
_entity_poly.pdbx_strand_id
1 'polypeptide(L)' 'MDDDYKTTNGFYFCTESYTLEDNHKLSKILKNRFNLDCGVHKHTNGHRLYVFSSSKDVLLELVKPYLIEHFYYKFDLN' A
#
# COMPACT_ATOMS: atom_id res chain seq x y z
N MET A 1 -9.63 -6.44 5.07
CA MET A 1 -8.29 -5.83 4.90
C MET A 1 -7.83 -5.32 6.25
N ASP A 2 -6.96 -6.11 6.88
CA ASP A 2 -6.66 -6.03 8.31
C ASP A 2 -5.68 -4.91 8.69
N ASP A 3 -4.91 -4.36 7.74
CA ASP A 3 -3.68 -3.60 8.08
C ASP A 3 -3.41 -2.37 7.19
N ASP A 4 -4.39 -1.49 7.01
CA ASP A 4 -4.22 -0.22 6.26
C ASP A 4 -4.59 1.02 7.10
N TYR A 5 -3.69 2.01 7.16
CA TYR A 5 -3.88 3.31 7.82
C TYR A 5 -3.96 4.47 6.81
N LYS A 6 -5.04 5.26 6.88
CA LYS A 6 -5.36 6.35 5.95
C LYS A 6 -4.47 7.57 6.26
N THR A 7 -3.52 7.90 5.39
CA THR A 7 -2.84 9.20 5.41
C THR A 7 -3.29 9.99 4.19
N THR A 8 -3.51 11.30 4.34
CA THR A 8 -4.21 12.19 3.40
C THR A 8 -3.73 12.07 1.94
N ASN A 9 -2.49 11.63 1.70
CA ASN A 9 -1.87 11.52 0.38
C ASN A 9 -1.23 10.14 0.08
N GLY A 10 -1.61 9.04 0.75
CA GLY A 10 -1.01 7.72 0.43
C GLY A 10 -1.46 6.58 1.32
N PHE A 11 -1.06 5.36 0.97
CA PHE A 11 -1.37 4.14 1.73
C PHE A 11 -0.12 3.58 2.39
N TYR A 12 -0.28 3.06 3.59
CA TYR A 12 0.76 2.28 4.26
C TYR A 12 0.32 0.83 4.31
N PHE A 13 1.17 -0.06 3.79
CA PHE A 13 1.09 -1.48 4.10
C PHE A 13 1.89 -1.76 5.36
N CYS A 14 1.28 -2.42 6.34
CA CYS A 14 1.95 -2.87 7.56
C CYS A 14 2.86 -4.07 7.27
N THR A 15 3.99 -3.81 6.62
CA THR A 15 5.02 -4.82 6.29
C THR A 15 6.12 -4.91 7.35
N GLU A 16 5.79 -4.54 8.59
CA GLU A 16 6.73 -4.49 9.72
C GLU A 16 7.22 -5.87 10.18
N SER A 17 6.50 -6.94 9.82
CA SER A 17 6.92 -8.32 10.04
C SER A 17 8.00 -8.80 9.06
N TYR A 18 8.23 -8.09 7.94
CA TYR A 18 9.22 -8.47 6.94
C TYR A 18 10.57 -7.79 7.17
N THR A 19 11.63 -8.42 6.66
CA THR A 19 12.96 -7.80 6.69
C THR A 19 12.99 -6.55 5.81
N LEU A 20 13.98 -5.66 6.04
CA LEU A 20 14.18 -4.49 5.18
C LEU A 20 14.45 -4.90 3.72
N GLU A 21 15.21 -5.99 3.52
CA GLU A 21 15.52 -6.50 2.18
C GLU A 21 14.26 -6.99 1.46
N ASP A 22 13.38 -7.72 2.15
CA ASP A 22 12.12 -8.18 1.57
C ASP A 22 11.17 -7.02 1.26
N ASN A 23 11.13 -6.00 2.12
CA ASN A 23 10.41 -4.76 1.87
C ASN A 23 10.89 -4.06 0.58
N HIS A 24 12.21 -4.00 0.35
CA HIS A 24 12.76 -3.46 -0.88
C HIS A 24 12.46 -4.32 -2.11
N LYS A 25 12.50 -5.66 -1.98
CA LYS A 25 12.09 -6.57 -3.06
C LYS A 25 10.61 -6.37 -3.40
N LEU A 26 9.75 -6.27 -2.38
CA LEU A 26 8.32 -6.05 -2.54
C LEU A 26 8.03 -4.71 -3.24
N SER A 27 8.69 -3.62 -2.81
CA SER A 27 8.63 -2.32 -3.48
C SER A 27 8.97 -2.42 -4.97
N LYS A 28 10.08 -3.11 -5.32
CA LYS A 28 10.49 -3.30 -6.73
C LYS A 28 9.48 -4.13 -7.52
N ILE A 29 8.93 -5.19 -6.92
CA ILE A 29 7.93 -6.03 -7.58
C ILE A 29 6.66 -5.22 -7.85
N LEU A 30 6.19 -4.45 -6.87
CA LEU A 30 5.01 -3.60 -7.01
C LEU A 30 5.21 -2.53 -8.10
N LYS A 31 6.40 -1.92 -8.16
CA LYS A 31 6.73 -0.98 -9.23
C LYS A 31 6.80 -1.65 -10.60
N ASN A 32 7.47 -2.79 -10.71
CA ASN A 32 7.68 -3.43 -12.01
C ASN A 32 6.44 -4.15 -12.56
N ARG A 33 5.61 -4.75 -11.70
CA ARG A 33 4.44 -5.53 -12.13
C ARG A 33 3.16 -4.71 -12.19
N PHE A 34 2.99 -3.77 -11.27
CA PHE A 34 1.74 -3.04 -11.08
C PHE A 34 1.90 -1.54 -11.31
N ASN A 35 3.10 -1.09 -11.69
CA ASN A 35 3.43 0.33 -11.84
C ASN A 35 3.14 1.18 -10.58
N LEU A 36 3.21 0.55 -9.40
CA LEU A 36 2.97 1.21 -8.13
C LEU A 36 4.28 1.79 -7.57
N ASP A 37 4.36 3.11 -7.48
CA ASP A 37 5.39 3.82 -6.76
C ASP A 37 5.22 3.60 -5.25
N CYS A 38 6.18 2.89 -4.68
CA CYS A 38 6.20 2.54 -3.25
C CYS A 38 7.58 2.83 -2.66
N GLY A 39 7.63 3.49 -1.50
CA GLY A 39 8.84 3.73 -0.72
C GLY A 39 8.83 2.94 0.59
N VAL A 40 10.01 2.53 1.08
CA VAL A 40 10.12 1.92 2.42
C VAL A 40 10.30 3.03 3.46
N HIS A 41 9.36 3.16 4.37
CA HIS A 41 9.41 4.11 5.48
C HIS A 41 9.76 3.40 6.78
N LYS A 42 10.61 4.02 7.60
CA LYS A 42 10.95 3.51 8.92
C LYS A 42 9.82 3.85 9.90
N HIS A 43 9.38 2.85 10.65
CA HIS A 43 8.39 2.98 11.72
C HIS A 43 9.04 2.55 13.06
N THR A 44 8.38 2.86 14.18
CA THR A 44 8.88 2.63 15.54
C THR A 44 9.29 1.18 15.79
N ASN A 45 8.59 0.22 15.19
CA ASN A 45 8.79 -1.22 15.38
C ASN A 45 9.34 -1.95 14.14
N GLY A 46 9.69 -1.24 13.06
CA GLY A 46 10.13 -1.90 11.83
C GLY A 46 10.07 -1.01 10.61
N HIS A 47 9.80 -1.61 9.45
CA HIS A 47 9.70 -0.90 8.17
C HIS A 47 8.31 -1.13 7.59
N ARG A 48 7.70 -0.06 7.09
CA ARG A 48 6.41 -0.12 6.41
C ARG A 48 6.58 0.31 4.98
N LEU A 49 5.80 -0.27 4.09
CA LEU A 49 5.77 0.13 2.70
C LEU A 49 4.74 1.24 2.53
N TYR A 50 5.19 2.40 2.05
CA TYR A 50 4.37 3.55 1.73
C TYR A 50 4.11 3.60 0.22
N VAL A 51 2.85 3.48 -0.19
CA VAL A 51 2.40 3.72 -1.56
C VAL A 51 2.09 5.20 -1.71
N PHE A 52 2.76 5.86 -2.66
CA PHE A 52 2.57 7.27 -2.93
C PHE A 52 1.16 7.55 -3.50
N SER A 53 0.63 8.76 -3.27
CA SER A 53 -0.64 9.21 -3.87
C SER A 53 -0.66 9.08 -5.38
N SER A 54 0.47 9.28 -6.06
CA SER A 54 0.57 9.11 -7.51
C SER A 54 0.18 7.71 -7.99
N SER A 55 0.28 6.70 -7.12
CA SER A 55 -0.03 5.30 -7.41
C SER A 55 -1.29 4.82 -6.70
N LYS A 56 -2.00 5.71 -5.99
CA LYS A 56 -3.26 5.39 -5.32
C LYS A 56 -4.34 4.99 -6.32
N ASP A 57 -4.49 5.73 -7.42
CA ASP A 57 -5.53 5.43 -8.42
C ASP A 57 -5.28 4.09 -9.10
N VAL A 58 -4.02 3.79 -9.44
CA VAL A 58 -3.62 2.50 -10.02
C VAL A 58 -3.91 1.35 -9.05
N LEU A 59 -3.60 1.54 -7.76
CA LEU A 59 -3.91 0.54 -6.73
C LEU A 59 -5.43 0.35 -6.60
N LEU A 60 -6.18 1.45 -6.60
CA LEU A 60 -7.63 1.41 -6.49
C LEU A 60 -8.24 0.64 -7.67
N GLU A 61 -7.83 0.90 -8.91
CA GLU A 61 -8.29 0.17 -10.09
C GLU A 61 -7.98 -1.33 -10.03
N LEU A 62 -6.80 -1.71 -9.53
CA LEU A 62 -6.41 -3.10 -9.36
C LEU A 62 -7.22 -3.84 -8.29
N VAL A 63 -7.52 -3.16 -7.18
CA VAL A 63 -8.17 -3.78 -6.01
C VAL A 63 -9.69 -3.68 -6.10
N LYS A 64 -10.25 -2.67 -6.76
CA LYS A 64 -11.69 -2.44 -6.95
C LYS A 64 -12.50 -3.70 -7.34
N PRO A 65 -12.09 -4.55 -8.30
CA PRO A 65 -12.86 -5.75 -8.62
C PRO A 65 -12.86 -6.83 -7.52
N TYR A 66 -11.93 -6.75 -6.57
CA TYR A 66 -11.80 -7.66 -5.43
C TYR A 66 -12.26 -7.02 -4.10
N LEU A 67 -12.61 -5.73 -4.13
CA LEU A 67 -12.98 -4.97 -2.95
C LEU A 67 -14.46 -5.19 -2.65
N ILE A 68 -14.75 -5.71 -1.46
CA ILE A 68 -16.13 -5.86 -0.99
C ILE A 68 -16.64 -4.48 -0.54
N GLU A 69 -17.91 -4.17 -0.80
CA GLU A 69 -18.55 -2.87 -0.46
C GLU A 69 -18.33 -2.44 1.00
N HIS A 70 -18.26 -3.40 1.92
CA HIS A 70 -17.99 -3.15 3.34
C HIS A 70 -16.60 -2.54 3.61
N PHE A 71 -15.69 -2.53 2.63
CA PHE A 71 -14.38 -1.89 2.70
C PHE A 71 -14.29 -0.58 1.93
N TYR A 72 -15.37 -0.12 1.28
CA TYR A 72 -15.37 1.12 0.49
C TYR A 72 -15.11 2.36 1.35
N TYR A 73 -15.51 2.33 2.63
CA TYR A 73 -15.24 3.40 3.60
C TYR A 73 -13.74 3.66 3.81
N LYS A 74 -12.87 2.66 3.59
CA LYS A 74 -11.42 2.82 3.68
C LYS A 74 -10.83 3.57 2.47
N PHE A 75 -11.53 3.58 1.35
CA PHE A 75 -11.03 4.09 0.07
C PHE A 75 -11.67 5.40 -0.40
N ASP A 76 -12.65 5.97 0.34
CA ASP A 76 -13.49 7.10 -0.12
C ASP A 76 -14.14 6.82 -1.49
N LEU A 77 -14.49 5.56 -1.72
CA LEU A 77 -15.35 5.18 -2.83
C LEU A 77 -16.80 5.45 -2.38
N ASN A 78 -17.37 6.57 -2.84
CA ASN A 78 -18.81 6.86 -2.76
C ASN A 78 -19.56 6.10 -3.85
#